data_AF-A0A542SYY5-F1
#
_entry.id   AF-A0A542SYY5-F1
#
_cell.length_a   1.000
_cell.length_b   1.000
_cell.length_c   1.000
_cell.angle_alpha   90.00
_cell.angle_beta   90.00
_cell.angle_gamma   90.00
#
_symmetry.space_group_name_H-M   'P 1'
#
loop_
_entity.id
_entity.type
_entity.pdbx_description
1 polymer ?
#
loop_
_entity_poly.entity_id
_entity_poly.type
_entity_poly.pdbx_seq_one_letter_code
_entity_poly.pdbx_strand_id
1 'polypeptide(L)'
;MSVRSRKTLITAVALTGGLTLAAVTPALAGARTSHTTRATVVSSAQGDPRNVTQHVADFYGAYIDAVWSTDDKSAGDAAKALRAFYLSAAAQKKVAAFEKKEHADGILFAQNVPVKWKVTYTGSGAGHATSRVTLTWSDGAHAEVSRIDVQSDLKTLKITDLKSVR
;
A
#
# COMPACT_ATOMS: atom_id res chain seq x y z
N MET A 1 -32.44 7.60 9.57
CA MET A 1 -31.33 7.48 10.54
C MET A 1 -31.59 8.47 11.67
N SER A 2 -31.75 7.96 12.89
CA SER A 2 -32.27 8.71 14.05
C SER A 2 -31.14 9.45 14.77
N VAL A 3 -31.33 10.75 15.00
CA VAL A 3 -30.48 11.59 15.86
C VAL A 3 -30.91 11.35 17.30
N ARG A 4 -29.97 11.02 18.21
CA ARG A 4 -30.14 11.25 19.66
C ARG A 4 -28.80 11.32 20.39
N SER A 5 -28.43 12.56 20.69
CA SER A 5 -27.51 12.95 21.76
C SER A 5 -28.14 12.64 23.14
N ARG A 6 -27.32 12.36 24.18
CA ARG A 6 -27.47 12.86 25.58
C ARG A 6 -26.48 12.24 26.59
N LYS A 7 -25.74 13.15 27.25
CA LYS A 7 -25.54 13.33 28.71
C LYS A 7 -24.62 12.37 29.51
N THR A 8 -23.43 12.91 29.80
CA THR A 8 -22.82 13.24 31.11
C THR A 8 -23.12 12.36 32.33
N LEU A 9 -22.05 11.92 33.02
CA LEU A 9 -21.97 11.90 34.48
C LEU A 9 -20.55 12.29 34.96
N ILE A 10 -20.51 13.27 35.86
CA ILE A 10 -19.35 13.79 36.59
C ILE A 10 -19.56 13.43 38.06
N THR A 11 -18.56 12.86 38.71
CA THR A 11 -18.49 12.62 40.17
C THR A 11 -16.99 12.43 40.49
N ALA A 12 -16.34 12.96 41.53
CA ALA A 12 -16.75 13.73 42.69
C ALA A 12 -15.54 14.56 43.20
N VAL A 13 -15.88 15.57 43.99
CA VAL A 13 -15.03 16.52 44.72
C VAL A 13 -14.42 15.89 45.97
N ALA A 14 -13.20 16.29 46.33
CA ALA A 14 -12.75 16.30 47.72
C ALA A 14 -11.96 17.61 47.99
N LEU A 15 -12.50 18.44 48.88
CA LEU A 15 -11.85 19.64 49.43
C LEU A 15 -10.89 19.24 50.56
N THR A 16 -9.69 19.82 50.57
CA THR A 16 -8.93 20.08 51.80
C THR A 16 -8.25 21.45 51.68
N GLY A 17 -8.52 22.29 52.69
CA GLY A 17 -8.16 23.70 52.71
C GLY A 17 -6.71 23.97 53.09
N GLY A 18 -6.24 25.15 52.68
CA GLY A 18 -5.01 25.78 53.11
C GLY A 18 -5.09 27.27 52.82
N LEU A 19 -5.20 28.07 53.87
CA LEU A 19 -5.29 29.52 53.85
C LEU A 19 -3.87 30.11 53.79
N THR A 20 -3.46 30.73 52.69
CA THR A 20 -2.23 31.55 52.66
C THR A 20 -2.43 32.82 51.82
N LEU A 21 -1.76 33.87 52.31
CA LEU A 21 -1.85 35.30 52.01
C LEU A 21 -1.77 35.67 50.52
N ALA A 22 -2.57 36.68 50.17
CA ALA A 22 -2.61 37.35 48.89
C ALA A 22 -1.31 38.11 48.57
N ALA A 23 -0.74 37.84 47.40
CA ALA A 23 0.12 38.77 46.67
C ALA A 23 -0.54 39.00 45.31
N VAL A 24 -1.09 40.21 45.10
CA VAL A 24 -1.72 40.63 43.86
C VAL A 24 -0.65 40.98 42.82
N THR A 25 -0.43 40.09 41.86
CA THR A 25 0.26 40.40 40.61
C THR A 25 -0.78 40.49 39.49
N PRO A 26 -0.81 41.55 38.68
CA PRO A 26 -1.63 41.57 37.48
C PRO A 26 -1.00 40.61 36.46
N ALA A 27 -1.41 39.33 36.53
CA ALA A 27 -1.15 38.39 35.46
C ALA A 27 -2.01 38.82 34.27
N LEU A 28 -1.41 39.53 33.31
CA LEU A 28 -1.94 39.66 31.96
C LEU A 28 -2.00 38.24 31.38
N ALA A 29 -3.10 37.55 31.63
CA ALA A 29 -3.45 36.29 31.00
C ALA A 29 -3.75 36.58 29.52
N GLY A 30 -2.69 36.77 28.74
CA GLY A 30 -2.75 36.58 27.31
C GLY A 30 -3.22 35.16 27.11
N ALA A 31 -4.46 35.00 26.64
CA ALA A 31 -4.97 33.74 26.15
C ALA A 31 -4.06 33.30 25.01
N ARG A 32 -3.00 32.55 25.35
CA ARG A 32 -2.15 31.89 24.38
C ARG A 32 -3.02 30.77 23.85
N THR A 33 -3.73 31.06 22.76
CA THR A 33 -4.32 30.02 21.94
C THR A 33 -3.15 29.11 21.57
N SER A 34 -3.06 27.95 22.22
CA SER A 34 -2.13 26.90 21.80
C SER A 34 -2.63 26.43 20.44
N HIS A 35 -2.19 27.11 19.38
CA HIS A 35 -2.27 26.59 18.03
C HIS A 35 -1.33 25.39 18.05
N THR A 36 -1.85 24.20 18.30
CA THR A 36 -1.15 22.97 17.97
C THR A 36 -0.92 23.02 16.46
N THR A 37 0.26 23.49 16.07
CA THR A 37 0.76 23.35 14.72
C THR A 37 0.76 21.87 14.42
N ARG A 38 -0.22 21.42 13.62
CA ARG A 38 -0.24 20.07 13.08
C ARG A 38 1.05 19.92 12.29
N ALA A 39 2.03 19.22 12.86
CA ALA A 39 3.26 18.91 12.16
C ALA A 39 2.87 18.23 10.85
N THR A 40 3.18 18.87 9.72
CA THR A 40 3.09 18.26 8.41
C THR A 40 4.02 17.07 8.44
N VAL A 41 3.45 15.86 8.37
CA VAL A 41 4.23 14.64 8.25
C VAL A 41 4.90 14.70 6.88
N VAL A 42 6.19 15.00 6.87
CA VAL A 42 6.97 14.97 5.63
C VAL A 42 7.23 13.50 5.32
N SER A 43 6.66 13.02 4.22
CA SER A 43 6.92 11.67 3.71
C SER A 43 7.88 11.77 2.53
N SER A 44 8.97 11.01 2.58
CA SER A 44 9.92 10.88 1.48
C SER A 44 9.94 9.43 0.98
N ALA A 45 10.07 9.27 -0.34
CA ALA A 45 10.28 7.99 -0.99
C ALA A 45 11.65 7.99 -1.68
N GLN A 46 12.39 6.90 -1.55
CA GLN A 46 13.67 6.70 -2.23
C GLN A 46 13.57 5.44 -3.10
N GLY A 47 14.19 5.48 -4.27
CA GLY A 47 14.27 4.34 -5.15
C GLY A 47 15.62 4.13 -5.78
N ASP A 48 15.91 2.88 -6.12
CA ASP A 48 17.05 2.46 -6.93
C ASP A 48 16.54 1.71 -8.17
N PRO A 49 16.66 2.29 -9.38
CA PRO A 49 16.21 1.64 -10.61
C PRO A 49 17.02 0.39 -10.98
N ARG A 50 18.17 0.16 -10.34
CA ARG A 50 18.99 -1.05 -10.53
C ARG A 50 18.57 -2.19 -9.61
N ASN A 51 17.75 -1.90 -8.59
CA ASN A 51 17.27 -2.91 -7.68
C ASN A 51 16.12 -3.70 -8.31
N VAL A 52 16.37 -4.98 -8.59
CA VAL A 52 15.40 -5.88 -9.21
C VAL A 52 14.11 -6.05 -8.40
N THR A 53 14.19 -6.09 -7.07
CA THR A 53 13.01 -6.23 -6.21
C THR A 53 12.17 -4.95 -6.24
N GLN A 54 12.84 -3.79 -6.28
CA GLN A 54 12.16 -2.53 -6.48
C GLN A 54 11.52 -2.44 -7.87
N HIS A 55 12.19 -2.91 -8.92
CA HIS A 55 11.61 -2.93 -10.27
C HIS A 55 10.31 -3.75 -10.34
N VAL A 56 10.24 -4.87 -9.61
CA VAL A 56 8.99 -5.64 -9.44
C VAL A 56 7.96 -4.86 -8.64
N ALA A 57 8.36 -4.16 -7.58
CA ALA A 57 7.45 -3.32 -6.80
C ALA A 57 6.86 -2.16 -7.63
N ASP A 58 7.69 -1.48 -8.43
CA ASP A 58 7.27 -0.40 -9.33
C ASP A 58 6.27 -0.93 -10.37
N PHE A 59 6.52 -2.12 -10.93
CA PHE A 59 5.57 -2.77 -11.83
C PHE A 59 4.23 -3.04 -11.18
N TYR A 60 4.21 -3.74 -10.03
CA TYR A 60 2.95 -4.11 -9.38
C TYR A 60 2.19 -2.88 -8.87
N GLY A 61 2.89 -1.87 -8.36
CA GLY A 61 2.28 -0.60 -7.99
C GLY A 61 1.56 0.05 -9.17
N ALA A 62 2.30 0.34 -10.24
CA ALA A 62 1.74 0.99 -11.43
C ALA A 62 0.65 0.14 -12.11
N TYR A 63 0.80 -1.17 -12.12
CA TYR A 63 -0.16 -2.09 -12.71
C TYR A 63 -1.47 -2.12 -11.93
N ILE A 64 -1.39 -2.25 -10.59
CA ILE A 64 -2.57 -2.24 -9.72
C ILE A 64 -3.28 -0.89 -9.80
N ASP A 65 -2.55 0.23 -9.84
CA ASP A 65 -3.12 1.57 -10.00
C ASP A 65 -3.88 1.70 -11.33
N ALA A 66 -3.31 1.19 -12.43
CA ALA A 66 -3.97 1.18 -13.74
C ALA A 66 -5.27 0.34 -13.69
N VAL A 67 -5.24 -0.84 -13.10
CA VAL A 67 -6.43 -1.72 -13.02
C VAL A 67 -7.50 -1.15 -12.07
N TRP A 68 -7.11 -0.44 -11.00
CA TRP A 68 -8.04 0.29 -10.12
C TRP A 68 -8.72 1.47 -10.82
N SER A 69 -8.05 2.09 -11.79
CA SER A 69 -8.51 3.30 -12.48
C SER A 69 -9.56 2.99 -13.55
N THR A 70 -10.62 2.23 -13.20
CA THR A 70 -11.65 1.77 -14.16
C THR A 70 -12.45 2.89 -14.84
N ASP A 71 -12.46 4.10 -14.25
CA ASP A 71 -13.10 5.28 -14.82
C ASP A 71 -12.28 5.94 -15.95
N ASP A 72 -10.97 5.65 -16.04
CA ASP A 72 -10.10 6.17 -17.10
C ASP A 72 -10.12 5.24 -18.31
N LYS A 73 -10.48 5.77 -19.47
CA LYS A 73 -10.48 5.05 -20.74
C LYS A 73 -9.09 4.54 -21.14
N SER A 74 -8.05 5.19 -20.63
CA SER A 74 -6.63 4.88 -20.90
C SER A 74 -6.07 3.77 -20.00
N ALA A 75 -6.80 3.37 -18.96
CA ALA A 75 -6.34 2.40 -17.97
C ALA A 75 -5.97 1.04 -18.59
N GLY A 76 -6.80 0.54 -19.51
CA GLY A 76 -6.54 -0.73 -20.21
C GLY A 76 -5.28 -0.67 -21.08
N ASP A 77 -5.08 0.44 -21.80
CA ASP A 77 -3.89 0.64 -22.63
C ASP A 77 -2.63 0.82 -21.77
N ALA A 78 -2.73 1.52 -20.63
CA ALA A 78 -1.66 1.66 -19.66
C ALA A 78 -1.24 0.29 -19.08
N ALA A 79 -2.20 -0.53 -18.64
CA ALA A 79 -1.94 -1.88 -18.15
C ALA A 79 -1.23 -2.75 -19.21
N LYS A 80 -1.65 -2.66 -20.47
CA LYS A 80 -1.02 -3.36 -21.60
C LYS A 80 0.41 -2.86 -21.86
N ALA A 81 0.63 -1.55 -21.82
CA ALA A 81 1.95 -0.95 -21.99
C ALA A 81 2.90 -1.34 -20.85
N LEU A 82 2.42 -1.35 -19.60
CA LEU A 82 3.18 -1.82 -18.43
C LEU A 82 3.58 -3.28 -18.58
N ARG A 83 2.66 -4.16 -19.00
CA ARG A 83 2.98 -5.56 -19.29
C ARG A 83 4.06 -5.68 -20.38
N ALA A 84 3.94 -4.91 -21.46
CA ALA A 84 4.93 -4.89 -22.54
C ALA A 84 6.32 -4.39 -22.08
N PHE A 85 6.34 -3.41 -21.17
CA PHE A 85 7.56 -2.83 -20.65
C PHE A 85 8.23 -3.69 -19.59
N TYR A 86 7.51 -4.27 -18.63
CA TYR A 86 8.15 -4.97 -17.52
C TYR A 86 8.38 -6.46 -17.79
N LEU A 87 7.52 -7.11 -18.58
CA LEU A 87 7.62 -8.54 -18.84
C LEU A 87 8.42 -8.83 -20.11
N SER A 88 9.20 -9.90 -20.07
CA SER A 88 9.76 -10.51 -21.27
C SER A 88 8.66 -11.07 -22.18
N ALA A 89 8.95 -11.21 -23.48
CA ALA A 89 7.99 -11.78 -24.43
C ALA A 89 7.55 -13.21 -24.06
N ALA A 90 8.43 -13.99 -23.42
CA ALA A 90 8.11 -15.33 -22.93
C ALA A 90 7.13 -15.30 -21.75
N ALA A 91 7.36 -14.39 -20.78
CA ALA A 91 6.45 -14.18 -19.66
C ALA A 91 5.07 -13.71 -20.13
N GLN A 92 5.01 -12.77 -21.07
CA GLN A 92 3.74 -12.29 -21.64
C GLN A 92 2.92 -13.42 -22.27
N LYS A 93 3.58 -14.36 -22.98
CA LYS A 93 2.89 -15.53 -23.55
C LYS A 93 2.33 -16.46 -22.48
N LYS A 94 3.06 -16.69 -21.39
CA LYS A 94 2.58 -17.50 -20.26
C LYS A 94 1.38 -16.87 -19.57
N VAL A 95 1.45 -15.57 -19.32
CA VAL A 95 0.35 -14.77 -18.76
C VAL A 95 -0.89 -14.88 -19.65
N ALA A 96 -0.75 -14.64 -20.95
CA ALA A 96 -1.87 -14.74 -21.90
C ALA A 96 -2.47 -16.16 -21.98
N ALA A 97 -1.62 -17.19 -21.88
CA ALA A 97 -2.09 -18.58 -21.85
C ALA A 97 -2.88 -18.90 -20.57
N PHE A 98 -2.46 -18.37 -19.42
CA PHE A 98 -3.20 -18.48 -18.17
C PHE A 98 -4.54 -17.74 -18.25
N GLU A 99 -4.54 -16.50 -18.74
CA GLU A 99 -5.74 -15.66 -18.88
C GLU A 99 -6.80 -16.35 -19.76
N LYS A 100 -6.36 -16.97 -20.86
CA LYS A 100 -7.25 -17.72 -21.75
C LYS A 100 -7.86 -18.95 -21.08
N LYS A 101 -7.13 -19.60 -20.17
CA LYS A 101 -7.54 -20.85 -19.53
C LYS A 101 -8.44 -20.62 -18.32
N GLU A 102 -8.06 -19.67 -17.47
CA GLU A 102 -8.69 -19.46 -16.16
C GLU A 102 -9.64 -18.25 -16.13
N HIS A 103 -9.71 -17.45 -17.20
CA HIS A 103 -10.51 -16.23 -17.29
C HIS A 103 -10.24 -15.23 -16.15
N ALA A 104 -9.02 -15.24 -15.63
CA ALA A 104 -8.53 -14.40 -14.56
C ALA A 104 -7.30 -13.62 -15.03
N ASP A 105 -7.00 -12.47 -14.41
CA ASP A 105 -5.81 -11.68 -14.73
C ASP A 105 -4.55 -12.51 -14.47
N GLY A 106 -3.67 -12.66 -15.47
CA GLY A 106 -2.50 -13.51 -15.36
C GLY A 106 -1.29 -12.87 -14.68
N ILE A 107 -1.36 -11.57 -14.34
CA ILE A 107 -0.40 -10.90 -13.46
C ILE A 107 -0.82 -11.08 -12.00
N LEU A 108 -2.11 -10.93 -11.70
CA LEU A 108 -2.63 -11.03 -10.34
C LEU A 108 -3.03 -12.46 -9.95
N PHE A 109 -3.15 -13.36 -10.94
CA PHE A 109 -3.71 -14.72 -10.80
C PHE A 109 -5.10 -14.74 -10.15
N ALA A 110 -5.90 -13.70 -10.41
CA ALA A 110 -7.21 -13.49 -9.79
C ALA A 110 -8.15 -12.66 -10.68
N GLN A 111 -9.44 -12.66 -10.37
CA GLN A 111 -10.45 -11.89 -11.10
C GLN A 111 -10.71 -10.50 -10.49
N ASN A 112 -10.33 -10.30 -9.23
CA ASN A 112 -10.46 -9.05 -8.50
C ASN A 112 -9.12 -8.30 -8.44
N VAL A 113 -9.17 -7.08 -7.92
CA VAL A 113 -8.00 -6.22 -7.72
C VAL A 113 -7.65 -6.20 -6.23
N PRO A 114 -6.37 -6.37 -5.85
CA PRO A 114 -5.99 -6.35 -4.45
C PRO A 114 -6.09 -4.94 -3.85
N VAL A 115 -6.38 -4.87 -2.54
CA VAL A 115 -6.40 -3.62 -1.78
C VAL A 115 -5.02 -3.24 -1.27
N LYS A 116 -4.12 -4.23 -1.09
CA LYS A 116 -2.73 -4.02 -0.68
C LYS A 116 -1.82 -5.03 -1.37
N TRP A 117 -0.58 -4.65 -1.58
CA TRP A 117 0.45 -5.53 -2.09
C TRP A 117 1.77 -5.30 -1.36
N LYS A 118 2.60 -6.34 -1.33
CA LYS A 118 3.96 -6.28 -0.78
C LYS A 118 4.88 -7.14 -1.61
N VAL A 119 6.06 -6.63 -1.94
CA VAL A 119 7.11 -7.41 -2.60
C VAL A 119 8.21 -7.72 -1.59
N THR A 120 8.68 -8.97 -1.58
CA THR A 120 9.77 -9.41 -0.70
C THR A 120 10.78 -10.20 -1.52
N TYR A 121 12.05 -9.85 -1.42
CA TYR A 121 13.12 -10.63 -2.04
C TYR A 121 13.21 -12.02 -1.40
N THR A 122 13.25 -13.08 -2.20
CA THR A 122 13.33 -14.46 -1.69
C THR A 122 14.61 -15.18 -2.08
N GLY A 123 15.37 -14.66 -3.04
CA GLY A 123 16.66 -15.24 -3.42
C GLY A 123 17.10 -14.81 -4.82
N SER A 124 18.32 -15.18 -5.18
CA SER A 124 18.86 -15.03 -6.53
C SER A 124 19.81 -16.17 -6.86
N GLY A 125 19.97 -16.45 -8.15
CA GLY A 125 20.80 -17.52 -8.66
C GLY A 125 20.70 -17.62 -10.18
N ALA A 126 21.73 -18.16 -10.81
CA ALA A 126 21.77 -18.40 -12.27
C ALA A 126 21.42 -17.18 -13.14
N GLY A 127 21.79 -15.97 -12.72
CA GLY A 127 21.49 -14.73 -13.46
C GLY A 127 20.08 -14.17 -13.23
N HIS A 128 19.29 -14.78 -12.34
CA HIS A 128 17.95 -14.34 -11.99
C HIS A 128 17.82 -13.97 -10.52
N ALA A 129 16.87 -13.10 -10.21
CA ALA A 129 16.36 -12.89 -8.86
C ALA A 129 14.91 -13.32 -8.78
N THR A 130 14.53 -13.84 -7.63
CA THR A 130 13.15 -14.19 -7.30
C THR A 130 12.66 -13.25 -6.20
N SER A 131 11.52 -12.62 -6.47
CA SER A 131 10.78 -11.81 -5.52
C SER A 131 9.40 -12.44 -5.32
N ARG A 132 8.92 -12.44 -4.09
CA ARG A 132 7.58 -12.89 -3.74
C ARG A 132 6.67 -11.69 -3.57
N VAL A 133 5.64 -11.63 -4.40
CA VAL A 133 4.57 -10.65 -4.32
C VAL A 133 3.45 -11.24 -3.49
N THR A 134 3.04 -10.53 -2.46
CA THR A 134 1.94 -10.87 -1.58
C THR A 134 0.81 -9.89 -1.87
N LEU A 135 -0.33 -10.40 -2.32
CA LEU A 135 -1.53 -9.62 -2.64
C LEU A 135 -2.55 -9.83 -1.54
N THR A 136 -3.15 -8.76 -1.04
CA THR A 136 -4.20 -8.78 -0.02
C THR A 136 -5.50 -8.29 -0.63
N TRP A 137 -6.57 -9.05 -0.48
CA TRP A 137 -7.83 -8.85 -1.22
C TRP A 137 -8.91 -8.09 -0.45
N SER A 138 -8.78 -7.95 0.87
CA SER A 138 -9.76 -7.23 1.69
C SER A 138 -9.11 -6.48 2.85
N ASP A 139 -9.79 -5.46 3.34
CA ASP A 139 -9.46 -4.69 4.52
C ASP A 139 -10.20 -5.24 5.74
N GLY A 140 -9.59 -6.21 6.42
CA GLY A 140 -10.18 -6.81 7.61
C GLY A 140 -9.23 -7.70 8.39
N ALA A 141 -9.67 -8.15 9.57
CA ALA A 141 -8.87 -9.02 10.45
C ALA A 141 -8.54 -10.39 9.81
N HIS A 142 -9.34 -10.82 8.83
CA HIS A 142 -9.17 -12.07 8.09
C HIS A 142 -9.05 -11.82 6.60
N ALA A 143 -8.14 -10.91 6.23
CA ALA A 143 -7.90 -10.60 4.84
C ALA A 143 -7.36 -11.82 4.08
N GLU A 144 -7.97 -12.15 2.96
CA GLU A 144 -7.45 -13.18 2.07
C GLU A 144 -6.15 -12.69 1.44
N VAL A 145 -5.17 -13.60 1.34
CA VAL A 145 -3.84 -13.28 0.81
C VAL A 145 -3.41 -14.34 -0.18
N SER A 146 -3.01 -13.88 -1.36
CA SER A 146 -2.37 -14.72 -2.39
C SER A 146 -0.89 -14.36 -2.52
N ARG A 147 -0.08 -15.32 -2.97
CA ARG A 147 1.35 -15.12 -3.17
C ARG A 147 1.75 -15.52 -4.59
N ILE A 148 2.65 -14.75 -5.17
CA ILE A 148 3.17 -14.96 -6.52
C ILE A 148 4.69 -14.90 -6.44
N ASP A 149 5.37 -15.94 -6.90
CA ASP A 149 6.80 -15.91 -7.12
C ASP A 149 7.06 -15.30 -8.51
N VAL A 150 7.84 -14.23 -8.51
CA VAL A 150 8.19 -13.43 -9.70
C VAL A 150 9.68 -13.56 -9.92
N GLN A 151 10.04 -14.15 -11.04
CA GLN A 151 11.43 -14.25 -11.46
C GLN A 151 11.77 -13.12 -12.41
N SER A 152 12.90 -12.46 -12.17
CA SER A 152 13.42 -11.38 -12.98
C SER A 152 14.85 -11.65 -13.39
N ASP A 153 15.22 -11.26 -14.61
CA ASP A 153 16.58 -11.34 -15.11
C ASP A 153 17.44 -10.21 -14.55
N LEU A 154 18.61 -10.51 -13.99
CA LEU A 154 19.46 -9.51 -13.32
C LEU A 154 20.14 -8.55 -14.30
N LYS A 155 20.23 -8.90 -15.59
CA LYS A 155 20.90 -8.08 -16.61
C LYS A 155 19.94 -7.06 -17.22
N THR A 156 18.71 -7.49 -17.51
CA THR A 156 17.68 -6.70 -18.20
C THR A 156 16.62 -6.15 -17.27
N LEU A 157 16.58 -6.65 -16.02
CA LEU A 157 15.56 -6.37 -15.00
C LEU A 157 14.14 -6.81 -15.38
N LYS A 158 13.95 -7.42 -16.56
CA LYS A 158 12.64 -7.86 -17.03
C LYS A 158 12.14 -9.04 -16.21
N ILE A 159 10.84 -9.07 -15.98
CA ILE A 159 10.16 -10.21 -15.40
C ILE A 159 10.12 -11.34 -16.45
N THR A 160 10.75 -12.45 -16.13
CA THR A 160 10.89 -13.63 -17.00
C THR A 160 9.88 -14.72 -16.68
N ASP A 161 9.38 -14.78 -15.45
CA ASP A 161 8.38 -15.76 -15.04
C ASP A 161 7.52 -15.25 -13.89
N LEU A 162 6.26 -15.68 -13.87
CA LEU A 162 5.32 -15.43 -12.77
C LEU A 162 4.60 -16.73 -12.44
N LYS A 163 4.51 -17.06 -11.15
CA LYS A 163 3.85 -18.28 -10.70
C LYS A 163 3.11 -18.05 -9.39
N SER A 164 1.81 -18.37 -9.37
CA SER A 164 1.04 -18.42 -8.12
C SER A 164 1.61 -19.49 -7.19
N VAL A 165 1.86 -19.12 -5.93
CA VAL A 165 2.25 -20.03 -4.85
C VAL A 165 0.97 -20.44 -4.13
N ARG A 166 0.69 -21.74 -4.14
CA ARG A 166 -0.49 -22.34 -3.51
C ARG A 166 -0.18 -22.75 -2.07
#